data_AF-A0A9X3G0A9-F1
#
_entry.id   AF-A0A9X3G0A9-F1
#
_cell.length_a   1.000
_cell.length_b   1.000
_cell.length_c   1.000
_cell.angle_alpha   90.00
_cell.angle_beta   90.00
_cell.angle_gamma   90.00
#
_symmetry.space_group_name_H-M   'P 1'
#
loop_
_entity.id
_entity.type
_entity.pdbx_description
1 polymer ?
#
loop_
_entity_poly.entity_id
_entity_poly.type
_entity_poly.pdbx_seq_one_letter_code
_entity_poly.pdbx_strand_id
1 'polypeptide(L)'
;MAISDAAAATGQPAHLIDNAHPARSGLGAAASAELGMDDTGAWRRGLRSTVTIDRRATDASPSGWPVPTGHRAGVTVLDLGLDADGRACRTVNRAHTVVVCRPTVPGVRLTEALLDQLGNQVVVVAAVGGRRWPGEVAASSGPRLRALRLAGQVVAVPLERRLEVTGLTGQPLPSSIQAAGRALLALLSSRRPGVALASVTTTSPGPFPGASR
;
A
#
# COMPACT_ATOMS: atom_id res chain seq x y z
N MET A 1 -5.25 5.85 3.50
CA MET A 1 -6.49 6.30 4.20
C MET A 1 -7.71 5.43 3.92
N ALA A 2 -8.25 5.35 2.68
CA ALA A 2 -9.53 4.67 2.43
C ALA A 2 -9.60 3.20 2.88
N ILE A 3 -8.51 2.44 2.71
CA ILE A 3 -8.40 1.05 3.20
C ILE A 3 -8.40 1.01 4.74
N SER A 4 -7.68 1.93 5.39
CA SER A 4 -7.59 2.05 6.84
C SER A 4 -8.96 2.37 7.46
N ASP A 5 -9.69 3.34 6.89
CA ASP A 5 -11.06 3.68 7.31
C ASP A 5 -12.01 2.49 7.11
N ALA A 6 -11.85 1.73 6.01
CA ALA A 6 -12.64 0.52 5.78
C ALA A 6 -12.36 -0.60 6.79
N ALA A 7 -11.10 -0.81 7.17
CA ALA A 7 -10.72 -1.78 8.20
C ALA A 7 -11.21 -1.36 9.59
N ALA A 8 -11.10 -0.07 9.93
CA ALA A 8 -11.68 0.47 11.15
C ALA A 8 -13.20 0.24 11.23
N ALA A 9 -13.92 0.39 10.10
CA ALA A 9 -15.35 0.16 10.03
C ALA A 9 -15.77 -1.31 10.24
N THR A 10 -14.86 -2.29 10.10
CA THR A 10 -15.12 -3.71 10.44
C THR A 10 -14.80 -4.01 11.92
N GLY A 11 -14.45 -3.00 12.71
CA GLY A 11 -14.05 -3.16 14.11
C GLY A 11 -12.60 -3.62 14.31
N GLN A 12 -11.82 -3.73 13.22
CA GLN A 12 -10.40 -4.06 13.31
C GLN A 12 -9.59 -2.79 13.62
N PRO A 13 -8.63 -2.83 14.57
CA PRO A 13 -7.66 -1.76 14.71
C PRO A 13 -6.93 -1.55 13.38
N ALA A 14 -6.82 -0.29 12.96
CA ALA A 14 -6.13 0.07 11.73
C ALA A 14 -5.00 1.06 12.03
N HIS A 15 -3.86 0.82 11.43
CA HIS A 15 -2.67 1.66 11.57
C HIS A 15 -2.21 2.09 10.18
N LEU A 16 -2.26 3.38 9.90
CA LEU A 16 -1.77 3.96 8.66
C LEU A 16 -0.39 4.58 8.91
N ILE A 17 0.61 4.12 8.16
CA ILE A 17 1.95 4.71 8.15
C ILE A 17 2.12 5.44 6.82
N ASP A 18 2.34 6.74 6.87
CA ASP A 18 2.62 7.58 5.71
C ASP A 18 4.10 7.97 5.68
N ASN A 19 4.85 7.31 4.79
CA ASN A 19 6.27 7.54 4.59
C ASN A 19 6.58 8.72 3.65
N ALA A 20 5.55 9.39 3.12
CA ALA A 20 5.78 10.55 2.26
C ALA A 20 6.61 11.62 2.99
N HIS A 21 7.44 12.34 2.25
CA HIS A 21 8.11 13.54 2.76
C HIS A 21 7.08 14.48 3.42
N PRO A 22 7.37 15.13 4.56
CA PRO A 22 6.39 15.98 5.26
C PRO A 22 5.72 17.02 4.35
N ALA A 23 6.51 17.69 3.49
CA ALA A 23 6.02 18.66 2.49
C ALA A 23 5.12 18.09 1.39
N ARG A 24 5.07 16.76 1.23
CA ARG A 24 4.26 16.05 0.21
C ARG A 24 3.11 15.25 0.82
N SER A 25 3.12 15.01 2.12
CA SER A 25 2.06 14.26 2.78
C SER A 25 0.74 15.02 2.70
N GLY A 26 -0.28 14.37 2.13
CA GLY A 26 -1.65 14.86 2.12
C GLY A 26 -2.39 14.63 3.44
N LEU A 27 -1.74 14.07 4.47
CA LEU A 27 -2.37 13.65 5.72
C LEU A 27 -2.23 14.66 6.86
N GLY A 28 -1.70 15.86 6.59
CA GLY A 28 -1.41 16.86 7.62
C GLY A 28 -2.59 17.27 8.49
N ALA A 29 -3.81 17.27 7.94
CA ALA A 29 -5.05 17.60 8.66
C ALA A 29 -5.97 16.38 8.84
N ALA A 30 -5.52 15.16 8.50
CA ALA A 30 -6.36 13.98 8.42
C ALA A 30 -6.72 13.39 9.79
N ALA A 31 -5.88 13.64 10.80
CA ALA A 31 -6.13 13.26 12.19
C ALA A 31 -7.18 14.18 12.82
N SER A 32 -8.09 13.60 13.60
CA SER A 32 -9.05 14.34 14.42
C SER A 32 -8.43 14.78 15.76
N ALA A 33 -7.39 14.07 16.22
CA ALA A 33 -6.59 14.42 17.38
C ALA A 33 -5.10 14.12 17.10
N GLU A 34 -4.20 15.04 17.45
CA GLU A 34 -2.75 14.81 17.39
C GLU A 34 -2.29 14.27 18.76
N LEU A 35 -1.50 13.19 18.74
CA LEU A 35 -0.99 12.49 19.92
C LEU A 35 0.49 12.81 20.21
N GLY A 36 1.10 13.68 19.39
CA GLY A 36 2.48 14.10 19.54
C GLY A 36 3.44 13.32 18.65
N MET A 37 4.68 13.21 19.11
CA MET A 37 5.77 12.54 18.39
C MET A 37 6.06 11.19 19.03
N ASP A 38 6.61 10.26 18.25
CA ASP A 38 7.20 9.04 18.81
C ASP A 38 8.54 9.33 19.51
N ASP A 39 9.06 8.32 20.23
CA ASP A 39 10.30 8.44 21.01
C ASP A 39 11.51 8.80 20.15
N THR A 40 11.48 8.47 18.85
CA THR A 40 12.55 8.81 17.91
C THR A 40 12.45 10.23 17.36
N GLY A 41 11.28 10.87 17.52
CA GLY A 41 10.97 12.15 16.88
C GLY A 41 10.82 12.08 15.35
N ALA A 42 10.87 10.90 14.74
CA ALA A 42 10.76 10.72 13.29
C ALA A 42 9.31 10.66 12.81
N TRP A 43 8.38 10.29 13.70
CA TRP A 43 6.97 10.06 13.38
C TRP A 43 6.07 10.96 14.22
N ARG A 44 5.17 11.68 13.55
CA ARG A 44 4.06 12.37 14.20
C ARG A 44 2.86 11.46 14.20
N ARG A 45 2.29 11.26 15.38
CA ARG A 45 1.17 10.37 15.59
C ARG A 45 -0.13 11.16 15.77
N GLY A 46 -1.17 10.72 15.09
CA GLY A 46 -2.53 11.20 15.26
C GLY A 46 -3.54 10.07 15.30
N LEU A 47 -4.76 10.40 15.71
CA LEU A 47 -5.91 9.51 15.76
C LEU A 47 -7.04 10.06 14.89
N ARG A 48 -7.65 9.16 14.12
CA ARG A 48 -8.85 9.43 13.33
C ARG A 48 -9.83 8.29 13.54
N SER A 49 -10.90 8.54 14.29
CA SER A 49 -11.78 7.46 14.76
C SER A 49 -10.93 6.39 15.48
N THR A 50 -10.93 5.15 15.02
CA THR A 50 -10.08 4.05 15.53
C THR A 50 -8.83 3.80 14.69
N VAL A 51 -8.55 4.65 13.69
CA VAL A 51 -7.33 4.58 12.87
C VAL A 51 -6.22 5.39 13.53
N THR A 52 -5.12 4.71 13.89
CA THR A 52 -3.87 5.40 14.25
C THR A 52 -3.15 5.81 12.97
N ILE A 53 -2.69 7.05 12.89
CA ILE A 53 -1.97 7.59 11.75
C ILE A 53 -0.58 8.00 12.22
N ASP A 54 0.47 7.37 11.70
CA ASP A 54 1.85 7.83 11.87
C ASP A 54 2.32 8.41 10.55
N ARG A 55 2.65 9.70 10.55
CA ARG A 55 3.17 10.42 9.39
C ARG A 55 4.59 10.87 9.65
N ARG A 56 5.44 10.78 8.65
CA ARG A 56 6.82 11.24 8.76
C ARG A 56 6.85 12.71 9.19
N ALA A 57 7.65 13.03 10.20
CA ALA A 57 7.72 14.37 10.78
C ALA A 57 8.94 15.19 10.31
N THR A 58 9.96 14.50 9.80
CA THR A 58 11.25 15.12 9.43
C THR A 58 11.66 14.77 8.00
N ASP A 59 12.52 15.60 7.43
CA ASP A 59 13.07 15.38 6.08
C ASP A 59 14.17 14.29 6.05
N ALA A 60 14.67 13.86 7.22
CA ALA A 60 15.59 12.75 7.38
C ALA A 60 14.89 11.40 7.19
N SER A 61 15.50 10.48 6.44
CA SER A 61 14.92 9.15 6.22
C SER A 61 14.75 8.43 7.56
N PRO A 62 13.57 7.86 7.87
CA PRO A 62 13.35 7.18 9.13
C PRO A 62 14.29 5.97 9.24
N SER A 63 14.90 5.79 10.41
CA SER A 63 15.77 4.66 10.73
C SER A 63 14.98 3.37 10.97
N GLY A 64 13.67 3.48 11.22
CA GLY A 64 12.75 2.37 11.45
C GLY A 64 11.29 2.77 11.28
N TRP A 65 10.41 1.76 11.23
CA TRP A 65 8.97 1.95 11.18
C TRP A 65 8.39 2.20 12.57
N PRO A 66 7.34 3.02 12.70
CA PRO A 66 6.70 3.26 13.97
C PRO A 66 6.03 1.97 14.44
N VAL A 67 6.16 1.65 15.73
CA VAL A 67 5.53 0.47 16.32
C VAL A 67 4.03 0.75 16.49
N PRO A 68 3.14 -0.10 15.96
CA PRO A 68 1.71 0.01 16.21
C PRO A 68 1.41 0.01 17.72
N THR A 69 0.53 0.91 18.16
CA THR A 69 0.08 0.93 19.55
C THR A 69 -1.00 -0.11 19.79
N GLY A 70 -0.80 -0.95 20.82
CA GLY A 70 -1.77 -1.93 21.28
C GLY A 70 -1.45 -3.37 20.89
N HIS A 71 -2.08 -4.30 21.61
CA HIS A 71 -1.77 -5.74 21.57
C HIS A 71 -2.70 -6.55 20.64
N ARG A 72 -3.64 -5.88 19.93
CA ARG A 72 -4.58 -6.55 19.03
C ARG A 72 -4.00 -6.65 17.62
N ALA A 73 -4.09 -7.83 17.03
CA ALA A 73 -3.85 -8.02 15.61
C ALA A 73 -4.79 -7.09 14.80
N GLY A 74 -4.20 -6.20 14.01
CA GLY A 74 -4.89 -5.19 13.22
C GLY A 74 -4.38 -5.12 11.79
N VAL A 75 -4.93 -4.19 11.00
CA VAL A 75 -4.48 -3.94 9.62
C VAL A 75 -3.49 -2.77 9.63
N THR A 76 -2.24 -3.03 9.26
CA THR A 76 -1.26 -1.97 8.99
C THR A 76 -1.25 -1.66 7.49
N VAL A 77 -1.56 -0.42 7.14
CA VAL A 77 -1.46 0.11 5.78
C VAL A 77 -0.22 0.99 5.71
N LEU A 78 0.72 0.62 4.85
CA LEU A 78 1.93 1.39 4.60
C LEU A 78 1.79 2.14 3.27
N ASP A 79 1.72 3.47 3.33
CA ASP A 79 1.83 4.34 2.17
C ASP A 79 3.31 4.65 1.91
N LEU A 80 3.81 4.08 0.82
CA LEU A 80 5.22 4.15 0.43
C LEU A 80 5.55 5.44 -0.32
N GLY A 81 4.55 6.19 -0.79
CA GLY A 81 4.76 7.33 -1.68
C GLY A 81 5.40 6.95 -3.03
N LEU A 82 5.80 7.98 -3.79
CA LEU A 82 6.44 7.84 -5.11
C LEU A 82 7.95 7.56 -5.04
N ASP A 83 8.62 7.91 -3.94
CA ASP A 83 10.06 7.69 -3.74
C ASP A 83 10.31 6.38 -3.00
N ALA A 84 9.96 5.28 -3.66
CA ALA A 84 10.45 3.99 -3.24
C ALA A 84 11.96 3.92 -3.57
N ASP A 85 12.82 4.44 -2.68
CA ASP A 85 14.29 4.40 -2.71
C ASP A 85 14.88 2.96 -2.69
N GLY A 86 14.25 2.00 -3.38
CA GLY A 86 14.55 0.58 -3.33
C GLY A 86 14.28 -0.10 -1.97
N ARG A 87 14.04 0.64 -0.89
CA ARG A 87 13.70 0.09 0.44
C ARG A 87 12.29 -0.49 0.49
N ALA A 88 11.34 0.13 -0.22
CA ALA A 88 9.97 -0.36 -0.39
C ALA A 88 9.93 -1.82 -0.87
N CYS A 89 10.74 -2.18 -1.88
CA CYS A 89 10.83 -3.54 -2.38
C CYS A 89 11.36 -4.55 -1.35
N ARG A 90 12.13 -4.12 -0.35
CA ARG A 90 12.69 -5.00 0.70
C ARG A 90 11.74 -5.19 1.89
N THR A 91 10.85 -4.23 2.16
CA THR A 91 9.85 -4.29 3.24
C THR A 91 8.58 -5.07 2.88
N VAL A 92 8.32 -5.33 1.60
CA VAL A 92 7.01 -5.80 1.10
C VAL A 92 6.96 -7.31 0.85
N ASN A 93 8.04 -8.07 1.13
CA ASN A 93 8.14 -9.50 0.83
C ASN A 93 7.08 -10.41 1.53
N ARG A 94 6.18 -9.86 2.34
CA ARG A 94 5.08 -10.58 3.02
C ARG A 94 3.72 -9.87 3.00
N ALA A 95 3.60 -8.76 2.27
CA ALA A 95 2.38 -7.94 2.29
C ALA A 95 1.55 -8.08 1.00
N HIS A 96 0.26 -7.79 1.11
CA HIS A 96 -0.56 -7.52 -0.07
C HIS A 96 -0.22 -6.12 -0.61
N THR A 97 0.00 -6.02 -1.91
CA THR A 97 0.41 -4.77 -2.55
C THR A 97 -0.76 -4.13 -3.27
N VAL A 98 -0.98 -2.84 -3.02
CA VAL A 98 -1.94 -2.03 -3.79
C VAL A 98 -1.15 -1.09 -4.69
N VAL A 99 -1.34 -1.21 -6.00
CA VAL A 99 -0.76 -0.28 -6.97
C VAL A 99 -1.80 0.77 -7.32
N VAL A 100 -1.47 2.04 -7.12
CA VAL A 100 -2.34 3.16 -7.49
C VAL A 100 -1.96 3.64 -8.89
N CYS A 101 -2.93 3.72 -9.80
CA CYS A 101 -2.70 4.24 -11.14
C CYS A 101 -3.81 5.19 -11.58
N ARG A 102 -3.48 6.08 -12.52
CA ARG A 102 -4.48 6.84 -13.29
C ARG A 102 -4.65 6.16 -14.65
N PRO A 103 -5.88 5.98 -15.16
CA PRO A 103 -6.14 5.33 -16.42
C PRO A 103 -5.85 6.27 -17.60
N THR A 104 -4.57 6.57 -17.80
CA THR A 104 -4.00 7.28 -18.96
C THR A 104 -2.98 6.38 -19.64
N VAL A 105 -2.66 6.61 -20.92
CA VAL A 105 -1.67 5.79 -21.65
C VAL A 105 -0.32 5.73 -20.91
N PRO A 106 0.29 6.85 -20.45
CA PRO A 106 1.51 6.78 -19.65
C PRO A 106 1.30 6.08 -18.31
N GLY A 107 0.17 6.31 -17.65
CA GLY A 107 -0.13 5.72 -16.34
C GLY A 107 -0.22 4.20 -16.39
N VAL A 108 -0.89 3.64 -17.39
CA VAL A 108 -1.01 2.17 -17.54
C VAL A 108 0.31 1.52 -17.95
N ARG A 109 1.14 2.20 -18.75
CA ARG A 109 2.48 1.71 -19.11
C ARG A 109 3.42 1.67 -17.90
N LEU A 110 3.44 2.74 -17.10
CA LEU A 110 4.22 2.77 -15.85
C LEU A 110 3.71 1.72 -14.85
N THR A 111 2.39 1.52 -14.79
CA THR A 111 1.80 0.48 -13.95
C THR A 111 2.27 -0.90 -14.38
N GLU A 112 2.29 -1.20 -15.68
CA GLU A 112 2.78 -2.49 -16.17
C GLU A 112 4.25 -2.72 -15.80
N ALA A 113 5.12 -1.73 -16.02
CA ALA A 113 6.52 -1.83 -15.65
C ALA A 113 6.73 -2.05 -14.15
N LEU A 114 5.91 -1.43 -13.30
CA LEU A 114 5.93 -1.67 -11.85
C LEU A 114 5.41 -3.07 -11.50
N LEU A 115 4.35 -3.52 -12.15
CA LEU A 115 3.85 -4.89 -11.95
C LEU A 115 4.96 -5.89 -12.24
N ASP A 116 5.68 -5.75 -13.35
CA ASP A 116 6.82 -6.60 -13.71
C ASP A 116 7.87 -6.66 -12.60
N GLN A 117 8.24 -5.52 -12.01
CA GLN A 117 9.16 -5.45 -10.88
C GLN A 117 8.63 -6.14 -9.61
N LEU A 118 7.31 -6.10 -9.38
CA LEU A 118 6.67 -6.76 -8.23
C LEU A 118 6.58 -8.29 -8.38
N GLY A 119 6.88 -8.85 -9.57
CA GLY A 119 6.90 -10.30 -9.78
C GLY A 119 5.62 -11.00 -9.32
N ASN A 120 5.73 -12.12 -8.61
CA ASN A 120 4.58 -12.94 -8.21
C ASN A 120 3.86 -12.47 -6.93
N GLN A 121 4.07 -11.22 -6.50
CA GLN A 121 3.36 -10.67 -5.34
C GLN A 121 1.85 -10.61 -5.56
N VAL A 122 1.10 -10.65 -4.46
CA VAL A 122 -0.34 -10.45 -4.49
C VAL A 122 -0.64 -8.97 -4.70
N VAL A 123 -1.12 -8.63 -5.90
CA VAL A 123 -1.41 -7.24 -6.28
C VAL A 123 -2.90 -7.00 -6.51
N VAL A 124 -3.39 -5.86 -6.01
CA VAL A 124 -4.67 -5.24 -6.38
C VAL A 124 -4.36 -3.85 -6.93
N VAL A 125 -5.13 -3.38 -7.93
CA VAL A 125 -4.92 -2.05 -8.52
C VAL A 125 -6.06 -1.11 -8.12
N ALA A 126 -5.71 0.08 -7.66
CA ALA A 126 -6.63 1.19 -7.45
C ALA A 126 -6.52 2.15 -8.64
N ALA A 127 -7.52 2.17 -9.51
CA ALA A 127 -7.57 3.04 -10.70
C ALA A 127 -8.33 4.34 -10.39
N VAL A 128 -7.61 5.45 -10.27
CA VAL A 128 -8.14 6.75 -9.82
C VAL A 128 -8.71 7.58 -10.98
N GLY A 129 -9.95 8.06 -10.81
CA GLY A 129 -10.67 8.96 -11.71
C GLY A 129 -11.57 8.26 -12.71
N GLY A 130 -11.02 7.50 -13.64
CA GLY A 130 -11.79 6.91 -14.74
C GLY A 130 -12.37 5.52 -14.41
N ARG A 131 -13.69 5.44 -14.15
CA ARG A 131 -14.42 4.15 -14.09
C ARG A 131 -14.36 3.38 -15.41
N ARG A 132 -14.48 4.09 -16.53
CA ARG A 132 -14.38 3.54 -17.88
C ARG A 132 -13.07 4.00 -18.50
N TRP A 133 -12.30 3.05 -19.04
CA TRP A 133 -11.02 3.36 -19.68
C TRP A 133 -11.27 3.63 -21.16
N PRO A 134 -10.78 4.74 -21.72
CA PRO A 134 -10.78 4.98 -23.16
C PRO A 134 -10.11 3.82 -23.92
N GLY A 135 -10.51 3.60 -25.18
CA GLY A 135 -10.01 2.49 -25.99
C GLY A 135 -8.48 2.46 -26.09
N GLU A 136 -7.86 3.62 -26.31
CA GLU A 136 -6.40 3.81 -26.33
C GLU A 136 -5.70 3.40 -25.02
N VAL A 137 -6.31 3.71 -23.87
CA VAL A 137 -5.79 3.35 -22.54
C VAL A 137 -5.94 1.84 -22.31
N ALA A 138 -7.08 1.27 -22.68
CA ALA A 138 -7.31 -0.16 -22.59
C ALA A 138 -6.36 -0.96 -23.50
N ALA A 139 -6.14 -0.49 -24.74
CA ALA A 139 -5.20 -1.09 -25.68
C ALA A 139 -3.74 -0.98 -25.24
N SER A 140 -3.40 0.06 -24.47
CA SER A 140 -2.06 0.26 -23.90
C SER A 140 -1.80 -0.52 -22.62
N SER A 141 -2.78 -1.28 -22.11
CA SER A 141 -2.60 -2.13 -20.92
C SER A 141 -1.77 -3.36 -21.29
N GLY A 142 -0.67 -3.60 -20.57
CA GLY A 142 0.13 -4.82 -20.77
C GLY A 142 -0.56 -6.08 -20.23
N PRO A 143 0.05 -7.26 -20.45
CA PRO A 143 -0.54 -8.55 -20.12
C PRO A 143 -0.90 -8.69 -18.63
N ARG A 144 -0.08 -8.17 -17.72
CA ARG A 144 -0.33 -8.30 -16.28
C ARG A 144 -1.48 -7.44 -15.83
N LEU A 145 -1.50 -6.16 -16.20
CA LEU A 145 -2.61 -5.28 -15.89
C LEU A 145 -3.91 -5.77 -16.53
N ARG A 146 -3.86 -6.30 -17.76
CA ARG A 146 -5.02 -6.91 -18.41
C ARG A 146 -5.54 -8.13 -17.66
N ALA A 147 -4.65 -9.02 -17.20
CA ALA A 147 -5.03 -10.19 -16.40
C ALA A 147 -5.70 -9.77 -15.08
N LEU A 148 -5.13 -8.80 -14.37
CA LEU A 148 -5.73 -8.24 -13.15
C LEU A 148 -7.13 -7.65 -13.42
N ARG A 149 -7.31 -6.94 -14.54
CA ARG A 149 -8.62 -6.40 -14.94
C ARG A 149 -9.65 -7.50 -15.20
N LEU A 150 -9.28 -8.53 -15.96
CA LEU A 150 -10.16 -9.67 -16.24
C LEU A 150 -10.52 -10.45 -14.97
N ALA A 151 -9.60 -10.54 -14.02
CA ALA A 151 -9.81 -11.19 -12.73
C ALA A 151 -10.56 -10.32 -11.70
N GLY A 152 -11.04 -9.12 -12.07
CA GLY A 152 -11.76 -8.23 -11.15
C GLY A 152 -10.88 -7.62 -10.06
N GLN A 153 -9.56 -7.55 -10.26
CA GLN A 153 -8.58 -7.05 -9.29
C GLN A 153 -8.26 -5.57 -9.46
N VAL A 154 -9.04 -4.85 -10.25
CA VAL A 154 -8.89 -3.40 -10.46
C VAL A 154 -10.12 -2.71 -9.92
N VAL A 155 -9.95 -1.95 -8.85
CA VAL A 155 -11.01 -1.17 -8.21
C VAL A 155 -10.97 0.25 -8.75
N ALA A 156 -12.08 0.72 -9.29
CA ALA A 156 -12.23 2.13 -9.67
C ALA A 156 -12.38 3.00 -8.40
N VAL A 157 -11.52 3.98 -8.26
CA VAL A 157 -11.58 5.00 -7.21
C VAL A 157 -11.99 6.32 -7.86
N PRO A 158 -13.15 6.90 -7.52
CA PRO A 158 -13.58 8.15 -8.15
C PRO A 158 -12.69 9.32 -7.72
N LEU A 159 -12.58 10.33 -8.59
CA LEU A 159 -12.07 11.64 -8.17
C LEU A 159 -13.19 12.35 -7.41
N GLU A 160 -12.83 12.94 -6.27
CA GLU A 160 -13.74 13.69 -5.42
C GLU A 160 -13.29 15.14 -5.35
N ARG A 161 -14.02 16.03 -6.03
CA ARG A 161 -13.67 17.45 -6.15
C ARG A 161 -13.51 18.14 -4.80
N ARG A 162 -14.32 17.74 -3.80
CA ARG A 162 -14.17 18.25 -2.44
C ARG A 162 -12.79 17.94 -1.88
N LEU A 163 -12.31 16.71 -2.03
CA LEU A 163 -11.00 16.30 -1.54
C LEU A 163 -9.85 16.97 -2.30
N GLU A 164 -10.03 17.28 -3.59
CA GLU A 164 -9.05 18.06 -4.36
C GLU A 164 -8.86 19.47 -3.78
N VAL A 165 -9.93 20.06 -3.24
CA VAL A 165 -9.91 21.41 -2.68
C VAL A 165 -9.49 21.41 -1.21
N THR A 166 -10.08 20.55 -0.39
CA THR A 166 -9.90 20.59 1.07
C THR A 166 -8.77 19.69 1.56
N GLY A 167 -8.25 18.81 0.71
CA GLY A 167 -7.44 17.68 1.14
C GLY A 167 -8.19 16.73 2.07
N LEU A 168 -7.43 15.83 2.69
CA LEU A 168 -7.94 14.96 3.76
C LEU A 168 -7.96 15.73 5.08
N THR A 169 -9.13 15.79 5.69
CA THR A 169 -9.35 16.38 7.02
C THR A 169 -9.82 15.29 7.98
N GLY A 170 -9.91 15.56 9.28
CA GLY A 170 -10.51 14.67 10.29
C GLY A 170 -11.97 14.26 10.06
N GLN A 171 -12.65 14.81 9.03
CA GLN A 171 -14.03 14.47 8.67
C GLN A 171 -14.12 13.13 7.92
N PRO A 172 -15.25 12.39 8.00
CA PRO A 172 -15.44 11.15 7.25
C PRO A 172 -15.22 11.31 5.73
N LEU A 173 -14.64 10.28 5.10
CA LEU A 173 -14.44 10.26 3.66
C LEU A 173 -15.79 10.30 2.92
N PRO A 174 -15.87 10.85 1.70
CA PRO A 174 -17.06 10.72 0.85
C PRO A 174 -17.45 9.25 0.66
N SER A 175 -18.75 8.96 0.61
CA SER A 175 -19.29 7.59 0.56
C SER A 175 -18.75 6.76 -0.62
N SER A 176 -18.51 7.42 -1.75
CA SER A 176 -17.89 6.87 -2.96
C SER A 176 -16.46 6.36 -2.71
N ILE A 177 -15.65 7.10 -1.96
CA ILE A 177 -14.29 6.73 -1.55
C ILE A 177 -14.33 5.64 -0.49
N GLN A 178 -15.27 5.72 0.46
CA GLN A 178 -15.47 4.65 1.43
C GLN A 178 -15.82 3.32 0.74
N ALA A 179 -16.68 3.35 -0.28
CA ALA A 179 -17.04 2.17 -1.06
C ALA A 179 -15.83 1.57 -1.79
N ALA A 180 -14.99 2.41 -2.39
CA ALA A 180 -13.74 1.96 -3.00
C ALA A 180 -12.77 1.36 -1.97
N GLY A 181 -12.65 1.96 -0.79
CA GLY A 181 -11.86 1.44 0.34
C GLY A 181 -12.32 0.05 0.78
N ARG A 182 -13.64 -0.16 0.93
CA ARG A 182 -14.22 -1.47 1.26
C ARG A 182 -13.97 -2.51 0.17
N ALA A 183 -14.11 -2.14 -1.10
CA ALA A 183 -13.85 -3.04 -2.22
C ALA A 183 -12.38 -3.48 -2.26
N LEU A 184 -11.44 -2.55 -2.05
CA LEU A 184 -10.02 -2.87 -1.94
C LEU A 184 -9.75 -3.80 -0.76
N LEU A 185 -10.26 -3.50 0.43
CA LEU A 185 -10.07 -4.34 1.62
C LEU A 185 -10.58 -5.77 1.40
N ALA A 186 -11.78 -5.94 0.83
CA ALA A 186 -12.35 -7.25 0.54
C ALA A 186 -11.48 -8.09 -0.42
N LEU A 187 -10.90 -7.46 -1.44
CA LEU A 187 -9.97 -8.12 -2.37
C LEU A 187 -8.65 -8.52 -1.70
N LEU A 188 -8.18 -7.74 -0.73
CA LEU A 188 -6.95 -8.04 0.00
C LEU A 188 -7.18 -9.19 1.00
N SER A 189 -8.29 -9.16 1.75
CA SER A 189 -8.63 -10.18 2.74
C SER A 189 -8.95 -11.55 2.16
N SER A 190 -9.41 -11.61 0.90
CA SER A 190 -9.72 -12.87 0.21
C SER A 190 -8.50 -13.59 -0.36
N ARG A 191 -7.32 -12.96 -0.31
CA ARG A 191 -6.09 -13.50 -0.91
C ARG A 191 -5.15 -13.97 0.19
N ARG A 192 -4.45 -15.08 -0.06
CA ARG A 192 -3.31 -15.48 0.77
C ARG A 192 -2.07 -14.77 0.24
N PRO A 193 -1.27 -14.09 1.08
CA PRO A 193 0.01 -13.57 0.64
C PRO A 193 0.85 -14.74 0.11
N GLY A 194 1.57 -14.51 -1.00
CA GLY A 194 2.44 -15.53 -1.58
C GLY A 194 3.44 -15.98 -0.52
N VAL A 195 3.44 -17.28 -0.19
CA VAL A 195 4.54 -17.86 0.57
C VAL A 195 5.76 -17.77 -0.33
N ALA A 196 6.75 -16.96 0.05
CA ALA A 196 8.05 -17.02 -0.56
C ALA A 196 8.52 -18.48 -0.45
N LEU A 197 8.69 -19.17 -1.58
CA LEU A 197 9.33 -20.47 -1.61
C LEU A 197 10.69 -20.28 -0.95
N ALA A 198 10.84 -20.81 0.27
CA ALA A 198 12.14 -20.88 0.92
C ALA A 198 13.05 -21.58 -0.08
N SER A 199 14.10 -20.88 -0.52
CA SER A 199 15.15 -21.49 -1.33
C SER A 199 15.64 -22.70 -0.55
N VAL A 200 15.31 -23.90 -1.03
CA VAL A 200 15.90 -25.14 -0.55
C VAL A 200 17.39 -24.95 -0.73
N THR A 201 18.10 -24.76 0.39
CA THR A 201 19.55 -24.80 0.40
C THR A 201 19.90 -26.24 0.08
N THR A 202 20.24 -26.52 -1.18
CA THR A 202 20.85 -27.79 -1.55
C THR A 202 22.16 -27.87 -0.80
N THR A 203 22.17 -28.58 0.32
CA THR A 203 23.38 -28.99 1.01
C THR A 203 24.21 -29.79 0.03
N SER A 204 25.30 -29.22 -0.48
CA SER A 204 26.29 -29.99 -1.24
C SER A 204 26.80 -31.13 -0.37
N PRO A 205 26.85 -32.38 -0.88
CA PRO A 205 27.53 -33.46 -0.18
C PRO A 205 29.03 -33.15 -0.12
N GLY A 206 29.62 -33.28 1.07
CA GLY A 206 31.05 -33.13 1.28
C GLY A 206 31.87 -34.18 0.50
N PRO A 207 33.17 -33.92 0.25
CA PRO A 207 34.00 -34.84 -0.50
C PRO A 207 34.28 -36.12 0.32
N PHE A 208 34.12 -37.27 -0.34
CA PHE A 208 34.55 -38.57 0.18
C PHE A 208 36.08 -38.62 0.35
N PRO A 209 36.59 -39.31 1.39
CA PRO A 209 38.01 -39.30 1.72
C PRO A 209 38.84 -40.12 0.73
N GLY A 210 39.98 -39.56 0.36
CA GLY A 210 40.96 -40.20 -0.52
C GLY A 210 41.58 -41.45 0.11
N ALA A 211 41.65 -42.50 -0.70
CA ALA A 211 42.48 -43.66 -0.46
C ALA A 211 43.96 -43.30 -0.65
N SER A 212 44.83 -43.72 0.27
CA SER A 212 46.17 -44.24 -0.05
C SER A 212 46.84 -44.89 1.17
N ARG A 213 47.08 -46.20 0.97
CA ARG A 213 48.19 -47.06 1.44
C ARG A 213 48.32 -47.39 2.93
#